data_AF-A0A2N6AW35-F1
#
_entry.id   AF-A0A2N6AW35-F1
#
_cell.length_a   1.000
_cell.length_b   1.000
_cell.length_c   1.000
_cell.angle_alpha   90.00
_cell.angle_beta   90.00
_cell.angle_gamma   90.00
#
_symmetry.space_group_name_H-M   'P 1'
#
loop_
_entity.id
_entity.type
_entity.pdbx_description
1 polymer ?
#
loop_
_entity_poly.entity_id
_entity_poly.type
_entity_poly.pdbx_seq_one_letter_code
_entity_poly.pdbx_strand_id
1 'polypeptide(L)'
;MLMAGLIGGAALAAPFAVASVSAAPRGEDARRLAAEIVVMQADTAHLSGPGLQELHRRGLKARLGGGLALLPLLIRAARRDVPSWPAPDRGLIDGLRRALEADKAADLAAGLARLAETYPFNTAGLLPPDTRPRALAAAGAVHENYCAGCHDEPDTEVPRPAWSLYELGRKAPPRELAARLVIGVRGQNLTAMDNPLKDSEISGLIAYYRRGAPDEN
;
A
#
# COMPACT_ATOMS: atom_id res chain seq x y z
N MET A 1 -40.69 3.54 66.55
CA MET A 1 -39.33 3.82 66.03
C MET A 1 -39.25 3.26 64.62
N LEU A 2 -39.29 4.16 63.63
CA LEU A 2 -39.25 3.88 62.19
C LEU A 2 -37.81 3.65 61.72
N MET A 3 -37.59 2.68 60.83
CA MET A 3 -36.51 2.74 59.85
C MET A 3 -37.11 2.48 58.46
N ALA A 4 -37.20 3.53 57.66
CA ALA A 4 -37.53 3.48 56.24
C ALA A 4 -36.21 3.56 55.45
N GLY A 5 -35.91 2.51 54.69
CA GLY A 5 -34.76 2.46 53.78
C GLY A 5 -35.06 3.22 52.49
N LEU A 6 -34.14 4.11 52.10
CA LEU A 6 -34.11 4.76 50.79
C LEU A 6 -32.98 4.11 49.96
N ILE A 7 -33.37 3.39 48.91
CA ILE A 7 -32.46 2.92 47.86
C ILE A 7 -32.45 3.99 46.77
N GLY A 8 -31.40 4.82 46.74
CA GLY A 8 -31.15 5.77 45.66
C GLY A 8 -30.34 5.10 44.55
N GLY A 9 -30.97 4.83 43.41
CA GLY A 9 -30.29 4.37 42.19
C GLY A 9 -29.76 5.56 41.41
N ALA A 10 -28.43 5.71 41.34
CA ALA A 10 -27.78 6.67 40.44
C ALA A 10 -27.60 6.02 39.06
N ALA A 11 -28.38 6.46 38.08
CA ALA A 11 -28.19 6.10 36.68
C ALA A 11 -26.99 6.88 36.12
N LEU A 12 -25.84 6.21 35.98
CA LEU A 12 -24.67 6.71 35.27
C LEU A 12 -24.96 6.72 33.77
N ALA A 13 -25.35 7.88 33.24
CA ALA A 13 -25.37 8.13 31.80
C ALA A 13 -23.94 8.32 31.31
N ALA A 14 -23.34 7.28 30.72
CA ALA A 14 -22.06 7.38 30.05
C ALA A 14 -22.25 8.12 28.71
N PRO A 15 -21.54 9.23 28.44
CA PRO A 15 -21.60 9.89 27.15
C PRO A 15 -20.95 8.99 26.09
N PHE A 16 -21.72 8.62 25.07
CA PHE A 16 -21.18 8.02 23.85
C PHE A 16 -20.26 9.04 23.17
N ALA A 17 -18.95 8.89 23.35
CA ALA A 17 -17.96 9.62 22.58
C ALA A 17 -18.04 9.13 21.13
N VAL A 18 -18.69 9.90 20.28
CA VAL A 18 -18.57 9.76 18.82
C VAL A 18 -17.11 10.02 18.46
N ALA A 19 -16.38 8.96 18.14
CA ALA A 19 -15.03 9.07 17.62
C ALA A 19 -15.10 9.79 16.26
N SER A 20 -14.61 11.03 16.21
CA SER A 20 -14.45 11.77 14.96
C SER A 20 -13.49 11.00 14.05
N VAL A 21 -13.98 10.55 12.90
CA VAL A 21 -13.14 10.07 11.81
C VAL A 21 -12.25 11.25 11.41
N SER A 22 -10.95 11.18 11.74
CA SER A 22 -10.00 12.16 11.24
C SER A 22 -9.98 12.06 9.73
N ALA A 23 -10.25 13.18 9.05
CA ALA A 23 -10.05 13.26 7.61
C ALA A 23 -8.57 12.96 7.31
N ALA A 24 -8.32 12.06 6.35
CA ALA A 24 -6.96 11.79 5.89
C ALA A 24 -6.25 13.11 5.53
N PRO A 25 -4.94 13.25 5.81
CA PRO A 25 -4.18 14.43 5.43
C PRO A 25 -4.37 14.74 3.95
N ARG A 26 -4.51 16.02 3.58
CA ARG A 26 -4.67 16.42 2.16
C ARG A 26 -3.56 15.80 1.31
N GLY A 27 -3.93 15.07 0.27
CA GLY A 27 -2.99 14.48 -0.70
C GLY A 27 -2.75 12.98 -0.51
N GLU A 28 -3.25 12.35 0.55
CA GLU A 28 -3.05 10.92 0.80
C GLU A 28 -3.78 10.05 -0.24
N ASP A 29 -5.00 10.43 -0.67
CA ASP A 29 -5.72 9.70 -1.72
C ASP A 29 -4.98 9.80 -3.06
N ALA A 30 -4.43 10.98 -3.35
CA ALA A 30 -3.63 11.23 -4.54
C ALA A 30 -2.34 10.41 -4.56
N ARG A 31 -1.61 10.37 -3.44
CA ARG A 31 -0.41 9.57 -3.26
C ARG A 31 -0.71 8.08 -3.39
N ARG A 32 -1.79 7.61 -2.77
CA ARG A 32 -2.22 6.21 -2.80
C ARG A 32 -2.60 5.75 -4.20
N LEU A 33 -3.37 6.53 -4.94
CA LEU A 33 -3.68 6.24 -6.34
C LEU A 33 -2.39 6.09 -7.16
N ALA A 34 -1.50 7.07 -7.06
CA ALA A 34 -0.29 7.08 -7.85
C ALA A 34 0.62 5.88 -7.50
N ALA A 35 0.76 5.55 -6.22
CA ALA A 35 1.50 4.37 -5.77
C ALA A 35 0.85 3.06 -6.25
N GLU A 36 -0.48 2.92 -6.19
CA GLU A 36 -1.17 1.73 -6.71
C GLU A 36 -0.88 1.53 -8.20
N ILE A 37 -0.91 2.60 -9.00
CA ILE A 37 -0.57 2.52 -10.43
C ILE A 37 0.87 2.00 -10.62
N VAL A 38 1.84 2.49 -9.84
CA VAL A 38 3.23 2.00 -9.92
C VAL A 38 3.33 0.52 -9.59
N VAL A 39 2.65 0.07 -8.53
CA VAL A 39 2.66 -1.35 -8.15
C VAL A 39 1.99 -2.21 -9.22
N MET A 40 0.88 -1.74 -9.81
CA MET A 40 0.24 -2.44 -10.92
C MET A 40 1.14 -2.53 -12.17
N GLN A 41 1.93 -1.50 -12.47
CA GLN A 41 2.92 -1.56 -13.56
C GLN A 41 3.97 -2.64 -13.29
N ALA A 42 4.53 -2.67 -12.08
CA ALA A 42 5.52 -3.68 -11.70
C ALA A 42 4.95 -5.10 -11.72
N ASP A 43 3.73 -5.28 -11.21
CA ASP A 43 3.05 -6.57 -11.22
C ASP A 43 2.71 -7.04 -12.64
N THR A 44 2.37 -6.11 -13.55
CA THR A 44 2.16 -6.44 -14.97
C THR A 44 3.46 -6.92 -15.63
N ALA A 45 4.60 -6.28 -15.29
CA ALA A 45 5.91 -6.73 -15.75
C ALA A 45 6.26 -8.12 -15.19
N HIS A 46 5.99 -8.36 -13.91
CA HIS A 46 6.22 -9.66 -13.27
C HIS A 46 5.32 -10.76 -13.86
N LEU A 47 4.07 -10.45 -14.20
CA LEU A 47 3.16 -11.38 -14.87
C LEU A 47 3.70 -11.84 -16.24
N SER A 48 4.45 -10.97 -16.91
CA SER A 48 5.09 -11.24 -18.21
C SER A 48 6.45 -11.92 -18.08
N GLY A 49 6.97 -12.05 -16.86
CA GLY A 49 8.28 -12.62 -16.57
C GLY A 49 8.32 -14.14 -16.76
N PRO A 50 9.48 -14.70 -17.16
CA PRO A 50 9.67 -16.14 -17.22
C PRO A 50 9.72 -16.75 -15.81
N GLY A 51 9.34 -18.02 -15.68
CA GLY A 51 9.50 -18.78 -14.43
C GLY A 51 8.44 -18.54 -13.34
N LEU A 52 7.43 -17.70 -13.58
CA LEU A 52 6.32 -17.52 -12.65
C LEU A 52 5.42 -18.77 -12.63
N GLN A 53 5.32 -19.41 -11.47
CA GLN A 53 4.44 -20.55 -11.26
C GLN A 53 2.97 -20.17 -11.48
N GLU A 54 2.16 -21.13 -11.96
CA GLU A 54 0.76 -20.88 -12.29
C GLU A 54 -0.08 -20.44 -11.06
N LEU A 55 0.23 -20.98 -9.88
CA LEU A 55 -0.40 -20.57 -8.62
C LEU A 55 -0.19 -19.06 -8.36
N HIS A 56 1.04 -18.59 -8.46
CA HIS A 56 1.39 -17.19 -8.24
C HIS A 56 0.89 -16.28 -9.38
N ARG A 57 0.87 -16.78 -10.62
CA ARG A 57 0.24 -16.10 -11.76
C ARG A 57 -1.22 -15.78 -11.49
N ARG A 58 -2.00 -16.75 -11.02
CA ARG A 58 -3.40 -16.53 -10.62
C ARG A 58 -3.54 -15.51 -9.50
N GLY A 59 -2.69 -15.59 -8.47
CA GLY A 59 -2.71 -14.62 -7.38
C GLY A 59 -2.38 -13.19 -7.84
N LEU A 60 -1.44 -13.05 -8.76
CA LEU A 60 -1.05 -11.76 -9.35
C LEU A 60 -2.15 -11.19 -10.24
N LYS A 61 -2.79 -12.00 -11.09
CA LYS A 61 -3.98 -11.59 -11.85
C LYS A 61 -5.11 -11.15 -10.93
N ALA A 62 -5.38 -11.88 -9.84
CA ALA A 62 -6.39 -11.49 -8.86
C ALA A 62 -6.06 -10.16 -8.17
N ARG A 63 -4.79 -9.91 -7.83
CA ARG A 63 -4.33 -8.62 -7.29
C ARG A 63 -4.58 -7.48 -8.29
N LEU A 64 -4.14 -7.65 -9.53
CA LEU A 64 -4.33 -6.67 -10.61
C LEU A 64 -5.82 -6.39 -10.85
N GLY A 65 -6.65 -7.44 -10.88
CA GLY A 65 -8.10 -7.33 -11.02
C GLY A 65 -8.74 -6.53 -9.88
N GLY A 66 -8.34 -6.81 -8.64
CA GLY A 66 -8.77 -6.04 -7.47
C GLY A 66 -8.36 -4.57 -7.54
N GLY A 67 -7.11 -4.28 -7.93
CA GLY A 67 -6.63 -2.91 -8.15
C GLY A 67 -7.44 -2.18 -9.21
N LEU A 68 -7.64 -2.79 -10.38
CA LEU A 68 -8.46 -2.25 -11.49
C LEU A 68 -9.92 -2.02 -11.08
N ALA A 69 -10.48 -2.85 -10.22
CA ALA A 69 -11.84 -2.66 -9.70
C ALA A 69 -11.94 -1.39 -8.84
N LEU A 70 -10.90 -1.08 -8.05
CA LEU A 70 -10.85 0.08 -7.15
C LEU A 70 -10.45 1.39 -7.83
N LEU A 71 -9.76 1.35 -8.97
CA LEU A 71 -9.26 2.56 -9.67
C LEU A 71 -10.30 3.68 -9.84
N PRO A 72 -11.55 3.44 -10.28
CA PRO A 72 -12.53 4.53 -10.43
C PRO A 72 -12.81 5.28 -9.11
N LEU A 73 -12.78 4.58 -7.98
CA LEU A 73 -12.97 5.18 -6.66
C LEU A 73 -11.72 5.96 -6.22
N LEU A 74 -10.54 5.36 -6.37
CA LEU A 74 -9.27 6.00 -6.05
C LEU A 74 -9.04 7.27 -6.87
N ILE A 75 -9.35 7.25 -8.17
CA ILE A 75 -9.27 8.42 -9.06
C ILE A 75 -10.22 9.53 -8.60
N ARG A 76 -11.46 9.19 -8.26
CA ARG A 76 -12.41 10.18 -7.75
C ARG A 76 -11.92 10.79 -6.45
N ALA A 77 -11.31 9.99 -5.58
CA ALA A 77 -10.78 10.42 -4.31
C ALA A 77 -9.57 11.35 -4.47
N ALA A 78 -8.58 10.90 -5.23
CA ALA A 78 -7.40 11.67 -5.59
C ALA A 78 -7.70 13.02 -6.25
N ARG A 79 -8.74 13.09 -7.10
CA ARG A 79 -9.14 14.36 -7.74
C ARG A 79 -9.82 15.35 -6.79
N ARG A 80 -10.28 14.91 -5.61
CA ARG A 80 -10.69 15.86 -4.55
C ARG A 80 -9.47 16.49 -3.88
N ASP A 81 -8.41 15.70 -3.71
CA ASP A 81 -7.13 16.19 -3.18
C ASP A 81 -6.40 17.10 -4.18
N VAL A 82 -6.44 16.73 -5.47
CA VAL A 82 -5.77 17.46 -6.56
C VAL A 82 -6.79 17.77 -7.67
N PRO A 83 -7.60 18.84 -7.53
CA PRO A 83 -8.66 19.18 -8.49
C PRO A 83 -8.17 19.46 -9.92
N SER A 84 -6.90 19.78 -10.10
CA SER A 84 -6.28 19.98 -11.42
C SER A 84 -6.04 18.68 -12.19
N TRP A 85 -6.10 17.52 -11.53
CA TRP A 85 -5.93 16.23 -12.22
C TRP A 85 -7.16 15.90 -13.09
N PRO A 86 -6.93 15.56 -14.37
CA PRO A 86 -8.03 15.26 -15.27
C PRO A 86 -8.69 13.92 -14.93
N ALA A 87 -9.91 13.74 -15.42
CA ALA A 87 -10.51 12.41 -15.49
C ALA A 87 -9.73 11.56 -16.52
N PRO A 88 -9.65 10.24 -16.34
CA PRO A 88 -9.03 9.38 -17.33
C PRO A 88 -9.89 9.33 -18.60
N ASP A 89 -9.26 8.98 -19.72
CA ASP A 89 -9.96 8.80 -20.99
C ASP A 89 -11.13 7.82 -20.87
N ARG A 90 -12.23 8.12 -21.55
CA ARG A 90 -13.44 7.30 -21.50
C ARG A 90 -13.12 5.86 -21.93
N GLY A 91 -13.48 4.90 -21.08
CA GLY A 91 -13.28 3.48 -21.36
C GLY A 91 -11.86 2.97 -21.13
N LEU A 92 -10.90 3.80 -20.70
CA LEU A 92 -9.53 3.37 -20.41
C LEU A 92 -9.51 2.24 -19.36
N ILE A 93 -10.20 2.44 -18.23
CA ILE A 93 -10.23 1.45 -17.15
C ILE A 93 -10.88 0.13 -17.60
N ASP A 94 -11.97 0.20 -18.38
CA ASP A 94 -12.62 -1.00 -18.92
C ASP A 94 -11.73 -1.70 -19.96
N GLY A 95 -10.94 -0.93 -20.72
CA GLY A 95 -9.90 -1.44 -21.60
C GLY A 95 -8.83 -2.22 -20.83
N LEU A 96 -8.35 -1.68 -19.71
CA LEU A 96 -7.38 -2.36 -18.83
C LEU A 96 -7.93 -3.68 -18.26
N ARG A 97 -9.20 -3.68 -17.82
CA ARG A 97 -9.86 -4.90 -17.34
C ARG A 97 -9.93 -5.97 -18.43
N ARG A 98 -10.37 -5.60 -19.64
CA ARG A 98 -10.38 -6.52 -20.78
C ARG A 98 -8.99 -7.02 -21.15
N ALA A 99 -7.97 -6.16 -21.07
CA ALA A 99 -6.59 -6.55 -21.34
C ALA A 99 -6.08 -7.58 -20.32
N LEU A 100 -6.38 -7.41 -19.03
CA LEU A 100 -6.04 -8.39 -17.99
C LEU A 100 -6.74 -9.73 -18.20
N GLU A 101 -8.05 -9.72 -18.48
CA GLU A 101 -8.82 -10.94 -18.73
C GLU A 101 -8.34 -11.69 -19.97
N ALA A 102 -7.96 -10.97 -21.02
CA ALA A 102 -7.46 -11.54 -22.27
C ALA A 102 -5.94 -11.83 -22.28
N ASP A 103 -5.26 -11.73 -21.13
CA ASP A 103 -3.80 -11.93 -20.98
C ASP A 103 -2.95 -11.05 -21.92
N LYS A 104 -3.45 -9.87 -22.27
CA LYS A 104 -2.76 -8.88 -23.12
C LYS A 104 -1.88 -7.97 -22.28
N ALA A 105 -0.79 -8.51 -21.76
CA ALA A 105 0.10 -7.79 -20.84
C ALA A 105 0.69 -6.49 -21.43
N ALA A 106 0.98 -6.46 -22.72
CA ALA A 106 1.46 -5.24 -23.41
C ALA A 106 0.41 -4.12 -23.40
N ASP A 107 -0.86 -4.44 -23.69
CA ASP A 107 -1.97 -3.48 -23.66
C ASP A 107 -2.24 -2.97 -22.23
N LEU A 108 -2.17 -3.88 -21.25
CA LEU A 108 -2.29 -3.56 -19.83
C LEU A 108 -1.18 -2.60 -19.39
N ALA A 109 0.08 -2.89 -19.76
CA ALA A 109 1.23 -2.06 -19.45
C ALA A 109 1.13 -0.66 -20.08
N ALA A 110 0.73 -0.57 -21.36
CA ALA A 110 0.56 0.70 -22.06
C ALA A 110 -0.55 1.56 -21.44
N GLY A 111 -1.69 0.97 -21.08
CA GLY A 111 -2.75 1.72 -20.41
C GLY A 111 -2.38 2.17 -18.99
N LEU A 112 -1.64 1.35 -18.23
CA LEU A 112 -1.12 1.74 -16.92
C LEU A 112 -0.05 2.84 -17.02
N ALA A 113 0.76 2.85 -18.08
CA ALA A 113 1.70 3.94 -18.34
C ALA A 113 1.00 5.29 -18.55
N ARG A 114 -0.09 5.31 -19.34
CA ARG A 114 -0.92 6.52 -19.52
C ARG A 114 -1.54 7.01 -18.20
N LEU A 115 -1.98 6.09 -17.35
CA LEU A 115 -2.44 6.45 -15.99
C LEU A 115 -1.29 7.01 -15.14
N ALA A 116 -0.09 6.45 -15.22
CA ALA A 116 1.08 6.93 -14.47
C ALA A 116 1.55 8.32 -14.92
N GLU A 117 1.43 8.64 -16.21
CA GLU A 117 1.67 9.98 -16.75
C GLU A 117 0.65 10.99 -16.23
N THR A 118 -0.61 10.57 -16.09
CA THR A 118 -1.71 11.43 -15.62
C THR A 118 -1.66 11.64 -14.10
N TYR A 119 -1.30 10.60 -13.35
CA TYR A 119 -1.28 10.54 -11.89
C TYR A 119 0.13 10.20 -11.39
N PRO A 120 1.09 11.13 -11.48
CA PRO A 120 2.49 10.84 -11.19
C PRO A 120 2.73 10.57 -9.70
N PHE A 121 3.46 9.49 -9.42
CA PHE A 121 3.88 9.16 -8.06
C PHE A 121 5.04 10.05 -7.60
N ASN A 122 4.75 10.97 -6.70
CA ASN A 122 5.74 11.83 -6.06
C ASN A 122 6.51 11.05 -4.98
N THR A 123 7.83 11.00 -5.10
CA THR A 123 8.73 10.31 -4.17
C THR A 123 9.47 11.25 -3.23
N ALA A 124 9.13 12.54 -3.22
CA ALA A 124 9.72 13.51 -2.29
C ALA A 124 9.54 13.04 -0.84
N GLY A 125 10.59 13.16 -0.04
CA GLY A 125 10.61 12.66 1.34
C GLY A 125 10.81 11.14 1.49
N LEU A 126 10.67 10.37 0.41
CA LEU A 126 10.93 8.92 0.40
C LEU A 126 12.29 8.60 -0.21
N LEU A 127 12.62 9.30 -1.30
CA LEU A 127 13.85 9.14 -2.06
C LEU A 127 14.64 10.46 -2.13
N PRO A 128 15.99 10.42 -2.13
CA PRO A 128 16.83 9.23 -1.94
C PRO A 128 16.66 8.63 -0.52
N PRO A 129 16.98 7.34 -0.32
CA PRO A 129 16.74 6.65 0.94
C PRO A 129 17.61 7.23 2.08
N ASP A 130 17.05 7.31 3.29
CA ASP A 130 17.79 7.77 4.47
C ASP A 130 18.73 6.68 5.01
N THR A 131 20.02 6.82 4.70
CA THR A 131 21.06 5.87 5.10
C THR A 131 21.73 6.19 6.44
N ARG A 132 21.24 7.17 7.20
CA ARG A 132 21.83 7.54 8.49
C ARG A 132 21.68 6.39 9.50
N PRO A 133 22.67 6.13 10.38
CA PRO A 133 22.61 5.02 11.34
C PRO A 133 21.34 4.99 12.19
N ARG A 134 20.88 6.16 12.65
CA ARG A 134 19.63 6.29 13.42
C ARG A 134 18.39 5.87 12.62
N ALA A 135 18.33 6.22 11.34
CA ALA A 135 17.20 5.86 10.47
C ALA A 135 17.17 4.36 10.20
N LEU A 136 18.33 3.75 10.01
CA LEU A 136 18.46 2.30 9.82
C LEU A 136 18.11 1.49 11.06
N ALA A 137 18.55 1.95 12.24
CA ALA A 137 18.16 1.33 13.50
C ALA A 137 16.65 1.40 13.73
N ALA A 138 16.03 2.55 13.43
CA ALA A 138 14.58 2.70 13.48
C ALA A 138 13.86 1.81 12.45
N ALA A 139 14.37 1.73 11.21
CA ALA A 139 13.82 0.88 10.17
C ALA A 139 13.91 -0.62 10.52
N GLY A 140 15.03 -1.06 11.10
CA GLY A 140 15.17 -2.41 11.65
C GLY A 140 14.12 -2.70 12.71
N ALA A 141 13.92 -1.79 13.67
CA ALA A 141 12.87 -1.94 14.67
C ALA A 141 11.45 -1.98 14.05
N VAL A 142 11.18 -1.22 12.99
CA VAL A 142 9.89 -1.29 12.27
C VAL A 142 9.74 -2.65 11.58
N HIS A 143 10.78 -3.15 10.93
CA HIS A 143 10.78 -4.46 10.28
C HIS A 143 10.46 -5.57 11.29
N GLU A 144 11.20 -5.65 12.40
CA GLU A 144 11.00 -6.66 13.45
C GLU A 144 9.56 -6.65 14.00
N ASN A 145 9.01 -5.47 14.28
CA ASN A 145 7.72 -5.36 14.94
C ASN A 145 6.51 -5.53 14.01
N TYR A 146 6.66 -5.25 12.71
CA TYR A 146 5.51 -5.14 11.80
C TYR A 146 5.63 -5.92 10.49
N CYS A 147 6.83 -6.35 10.09
CA CYS A 147 7.07 -6.95 8.78
C CYS A 147 7.62 -8.38 8.85
N ALA A 148 8.56 -8.64 9.76
CA ALA A 148 9.32 -9.89 9.88
C ALA A 148 8.41 -11.12 9.92
N GLY A 149 7.37 -11.09 10.75
CA GLY A 149 6.47 -12.24 10.94
C GLY A 149 5.75 -12.74 9.69
N CYS A 150 5.65 -11.94 8.63
CA CYS A 150 5.11 -12.39 7.34
C CYS A 150 6.21 -12.57 6.27
N HIS A 151 7.30 -11.83 6.35
CA HIS A 151 8.22 -11.64 5.22
C HIS A 151 9.55 -12.38 5.36
N ASP A 152 9.94 -12.83 6.56
CA ASP A 152 11.23 -13.51 6.75
C ASP A 152 11.13 -15.00 6.42
N GLU A 153 10.00 -15.63 6.73
CA GLU A 153 9.69 -17.03 6.41
C GLU A 153 8.36 -17.10 5.62
N PRO A 154 8.35 -16.68 4.34
CA PRO A 154 7.11 -16.64 3.57
C PRO A 154 6.59 -18.03 3.23
N ASP A 155 5.28 -18.25 3.42
CA ASP A 155 4.59 -19.40 2.86
C ASP A 155 4.51 -19.27 1.33
N THR A 156 5.25 -20.11 0.60
CA THR A 156 5.32 -20.09 -0.86
C THR A 156 4.18 -20.85 -1.54
N GLU A 157 3.41 -21.62 -0.77
CA GLU A 157 2.34 -22.50 -1.27
C GLU A 157 0.98 -21.79 -1.35
N VAL A 158 0.95 -20.47 -1.11
CA VAL A 158 -0.23 -19.62 -1.31
C VAL A 158 -0.17 -18.85 -2.63
N PRO A 159 -1.32 -18.43 -3.21
CA PRO A 159 -1.34 -17.65 -4.45
C PRO A 159 -0.57 -16.33 -4.40
N ARG A 160 -0.45 -15.72 -3.21
CA ARG A 160 0.26 -14.44 -3.01
C ARG A 160 1.15 -14.54 -1.78
N PRO A 161 2.34 -15.14 -1.90
CA PRO A 161 3.30 -15.19 -0.81
C PRO A 161 3.71 -13.79 -0.38
N ALA A 162 3.95 -13.60 0.90
CA ALA A 162 4.54 -12.38 1.44
C ALA A 162 6.07 -12.40 1.22
N TRP A 163 6.51 -12.35 -0.04
CA TRP A 163 7.92 -12.49 -0.41
C TRP A 163 8.87 -11.61 0.41
N SER A 164 10.11 -12.08 0.58
CA SER A 164 11.16 -11.38 1.32
C SER A 164 11.30 -9.92 0.90
N LEU A 165 11.18 -9.02 1.87
CA LEU A 165 11.35 -7.59 1.64
C LEU A 165 12.81 -7.22 1.35
N TYR A 166 13.78 -8.00 1.85
CA TYR A 166 15.19 -7.82 1.50
C TYR A 166 15.47 -8.20 0.05
N GLU A 167 14.93 -9.33 -0.43
CA GLU A 167 15.05 -9.68 -1.84
C GLU A 167 14.38 -8.65 -2.75
N LEU A 168 13.17 -8.23 -2.40
CA LEU A 168 12.47 -7.16 -3.10
C LEU A 168 13.30 -5.88 -3.08
N GLY A 169 13.87 -5.52 -1.93
CA GLY A 169 14.73 -4.34 -1.77
C GLY A 169 15.93 -4.32 -2.70
N ARG A 170 16.58 -5.48 -2.89
CA ARG A 170 17.72 -5.64 -3.80
C ARG A 170 17.34 -5.58 -5.28
N LYS A 171 16.23 -6.23 -5.65
CA LYS A 171 15.86 -6.43 -7.06
C LYS A 171 14.99 -5.31 -7.63
N ALA A 172 14.09 -4.74 -6.82
CA ALA A 172 13.13 -3.76 -7.30
C ALA A 172 13.76 -2.38 -7.54
N PRO A 173 13.29 -1.63 -8.56
CA PRO A 173 13.60 -0.22 -8.69
C PRO A 173 13.19 0.57 -7.42
N PRO A 174 13.96 1.57 -6.97
CA PRO A 174 13.63 2.34 -5.76
C PRO A 174 12.22 2.93 -5.74
N ARG A 175 11.73 3.39 -6.90
CA ARG A 175 10.38 3.94 -7.07
C ARG A 175 9.30 2.88 -6.84
N GLU A 176 9.52 1.64 -7.28
CA GLU A 176 8.60 0.53 -7.04
C GLU A 176 8.56 0.18 -5.55
N LEU A 177 9.73 0.03 -4.92
CA LEU A 177 9.81 -0.29 -3.50
C LEU A 177 9.11 0.78 -2.64
N ALA A 178 9.34 2.06 -2.95
CA ALA A 178 8.65 3.16 -2.29
C ALA A 178 7.12 3.06 -2.45
N ALA A 179 6.63 2.79 -3.67
CA ALA A 179 5.20 2.64 -3.91
C ALA A 179 4.62 1.45 -3.13
N ARG A 180 5.29 0.29 -3.15
CA ARG A 180 4.88 -0.90 -2.39
C ARG A 180 4.83 -0.63 -0.89
N LEU A 181 5.77 0.11 -0.32
CA LEU A 181 5.75 0.49 1.09
C LEU A 181 4.63 1.48 1.41
N VAL A 182 4.33 2.42 0.50
CA VAL A 182 3.22 3.39 0.67
C VAL A 182 1.85 2.73 0.73
N ILE A 183 1.61 1.67 -0.05
CA ILE A 183 0.28 1.01 -0.08
C ILE A 183 0.22 -0.38 0.55
N GLY A 184 1.37 -0.95 0.92
CA GLY A 184 1.51 -2.32 1.41
C GLY A 184 1.26 -2.45 2.91
N VAL A 185 1.47 -1.39 3.68
CA VAL A 185 1.20 -1.36 5.11
C VAL A 185 -0.18 -0.75 5.33
N ARG A 186 -1.12 -1.55 5.83
CA ARG A 186 -2.46 -1.08 6.17
C ARG A 186 -2.53 -0.64 7.63
N GLY A 187 -3.32 0.39 7.87
CA GLY A 187 -3.65 0.86 9.21
C GLY A 187 -4.34 -0.19 10.07
N GLN A 188 -4.32 0.05 11.39
CA GLN A 188 -5.13 -0.72 12.34
C GLN A 188 -6.57 -0.18 12.35
N ASN A 189 -7.47 -0.83 13.11
CA ASN A 189 -8.92 -0.53 13.19
C ASN A 189 -9.26 0.97 13.37
N LEU A 190 -8.34 1.80 13.89
CA LEU A 190 -8.51 3.23 14.12
C LEU A 190 -8.07 4.14 12.95
N THR A 191 -7.21 3.66 12.04
CA THR A 191 -6.67 4.44 10.90
C THR A 191 -7.15 3.94 9.53
N ALA A 192 -8.11 3.00 9.50
CA ALA A 192 -8.70 2.45 8.30
C ALA A 192 -7.65 2.01 7.25
N MET A 193 -7.60 2.69 6.09
CA MET A 193 -6.70 2.36 4.99
C MET A 193 -5.42 3.20 4.96
N ASP A 194 -5.22 4.08 5.95
CA ASP A 194 -4.06 4.97 5.99
C ASP A 194 -2.80 4.17 6.34
N ASN A 195 -1.70 4.54 5.71
CA ASN A 195 -0.40 3.96 6.04
C ASN A 195 0.05 4.50 7.40
N PRO A 196 0.31 3.64 8.40
CA PRO A 196 0.75 4.10 9.72
C PRO A 196 2.19 4.63 9.73
N LEU A 197 2.97 4.37 8.67
CA LEU A 197 4.36 4.78 8.56
C LEU A 197 4.49 6.21 8.05
N LYS A 198 5.41 6.97 8.67
CA LYS A 198 5.84 8.28 8.20
C LYS A 198 6.78 8.14 7.01
N ASP A 199 6.90 9.19 6.21
CA ASP A 199 7.81 9.24 5.06
C ASP A 199 9.27 8.95 5.45
N SER A 200 9.72 9.44 6.60
CA SER A 200 11.06 9.16 7.11
C SER A 200 11.26 7.68 7.46
N GLU A 201 10.22 7.00 7.94
CA GLU A 201 10.26 5.57 8.26
C GLU A 201 10.26 4.75 6.96
N ILE A 202 9.43 5.13 5.98
CA ILE A 202 9.45 4.52 4.64
C ILE A 202 10.83 4.72 3.99
N SER A 203 11.41 5.91 4.05
CA SER A 203 12.74 6.20 3.51
C SER A 203 13.84 5.36 4.17
N GLY A 204 13.80 5.22 5.50
CA GLY A 204 14.68 4.35 6.26
C GLY A 204 14.52 2.86 5.90
N LEU A 205 13.29 2.38 5.73
CA LEU A 205 13.00 1.00 5.31
C LEU A 205 13.52 0.71 3.89
N ILE A 206 13.41 1.67 2.97
CA ILE A 206 14.01 1.54 1.63
C ILE A 206 15.52 1.38 1.77
N ALA A 207 16.19 2.18 2.61
CA ALA A 207 17.63 2.04 2.84
C ALA A 207 17.98 0.71 3.50
N TYR A 208 17.19 0.28 4.48
CA TYR A 208 17.38 -0.94 5.24
C TYR A 208 17.29 -2.19 4.35
N TYR A 209 16.20 -2.36 3.59
CA TYR A 209 16.03 -3.51 2.71
C TYR A 209 17.01 -3.56 1.54
N ARG A 210 17.50 -2.40 1.09
CA ARG A 210 18.52 -2.33 0.03
C ARG A 210 19.91 -2.75 0.48
N ARG A 211 20.20 -2.73 1.79
CA ARG A 211 21.48 -3.21 2.34
C ARG A 211 21.57 -4.74 2.41
N GLY A 212 20.45 -5.46 2.30
CA GLY A 212 20.39 -6.90 2.54
C GLY A 212 20.13 -7.23 4.01
N ALA A 213 19.86 -8.50 4.29
CA ALA A 213 19.59 -8.96 5.66
C ALA A 213 20.84 -8.76 6.56
N PRO A 214 20.67 -8.53 7.87
CA PRO A 214 21.78 -8.35 8.80
C PRO A 214 22.83 -9.47 8.77
N ASP A 215 22.43 -10.69 8.40
CA ASP A 215 23.29 -11.89 8.40
C ASP A 215 23.89 -12.22 7.01
N GLU A 216 23.61 -11.41 5.99
CA GLU A 216 24.11 -11.59 4.62
C GLU A 216 25.24 -10.61 4.23
N ASN A 217 25.81 -9.87 5.19
CA ASN A 217 26.90 -8.90 4.98
C ASN A 217 28.15 -9.20 5.82
#